data_AF-A0A8X7TLJ0-F1
#
_entry.id   AF-A0A8X7TLJ0-F1
#
_cell.length_a   1.000
_cell.length_b   1.000
_cell.length_c   1.000
_cell.angle_alpha   90.00
_cell.angle_beta   90.00
_cell.angle_gamma   90.00
#
_symmetry.space_group_name_H-M   'P 1'
#
loop_
_entity.id
_entity.type
_entity.pdbx_description
1 polymer ?
#
loop_
_entity_poly.entity_id
_entity_poly.type
_entity_poly.pdbx_seq_one_letter_code
_entity_poly.pdbx_strand_id
1 'polypeptide(L)'
;MDKESMVELKKRFKKMSVVPDENSFSNAILSLKEHQKPAIVIKNTSFPDVRFFYLSNLRLARLCIQAKLSTVIREFTIINEPACIDFFEHYFDDLDLALAQLKYATQLLMKIARYFIQLMEKDDCNTLDRCKYLKVNAIGCMYTVAMRCLPILAYIEKVRQHILAQDDDPTHENAPPSHIVEKAAGLVHPDTLRWLEELEEKHGFRMHDDCAQEHPLAA
;
A
#
# COMPACT_ATOMS: atom_id res chain seq x y z
N MET A 1 4.60 -8.82 -31.54
CA MET A 1 5.74 -8.46 -30.66
C MET A 1 6.96 -9.24 -31.10
N ASP A 2 8.07 -8.56 -31.39
CA ASP A 2 9.31 -9.20 -31.85
C ASP A 2 9.96 -9.97 -30.68
N LYS A 3 10.61 -11.11 -30.97
CA LYS A 3 11.29 -11.93 -29.96
C LYS A 3 12.23 -11.11 -29.06
N GLU A 4 12.84 -10.06 -29.60
CA GLU A 4 13.76 -9.17 -28.90
C GLU A 4 13.05 -8.29 -27.84
N SER A 5 11.88 -7.75 -28.15
CA SER A 5 11.05 -7.00 -27.19
C SER A 5 10.53 -7.88 -26.05
N MET A 6 10.27 -9.16 -26.32
CA MET A 6 9.92 -10.14 -25.28
C MET A 6 11.05 -10.44 -24.32
N VAL A 7 12.26 -10.62 -24.85
CA VAL A 7 13.46 -10.86 -24.05
C VAL A 7 13.75 -9.65 -23.15
N GLU A 8 13.59 -8.44 -23.66
CA GLU A 8 13.77 -7.21 -22.89
C GLU A 8 12.71 -7.07 -21.78
N LEU A 9 11.44 -7.39 -22.07
CA LEU A 9 10.38 -7.38 -21.08
C LEU A 9 10.66 -8.41 -19.95
N LYS A 10 11.05 -9.63 -20.29
CA LYS A 10 11.41 -10.67 -19.31
C LYS A 10 12.61 -10.26 -18.44
N LYS A 11 13.62 -9.64 -19.04
CA LYS A 11 14.79 -9.12 -18.32
C LYS A 11 14.39 -8.06 -17.29
N ARG A 12 13.34 -7.28 -17.56
CA ARG A 12 12.77 -6.31 -16.61
C ARG A 12 11.98 -7.00 -15.50
N PHE A 13 11.13 -7.98 -15.81
CA PHE A 13 10.40 -8.77 -14.80
C PHE A 13 11.32 -9.56 -13.86
N LYS A 14 12.46 -10.04 -14.37
CA LYS A 14 13.48 -10.72 -13.56
C LYS A 14 14.20 -9.77 -12.60
N LYS A 15 14.23 -8.47 -12.90
CA LYS A 15 14.81 -7.43 -12.04
C LYS A 15 13.82 -6.86 -11.03
N MET A 16 12.53 -7.17 -11.14
CA MET A 16 11.52 -6.67 -10.20
C MET A 16 11.77 -7.19 -8.80
N SER A 17 11.43 -6.37 -7.82
CA SER A 17 11.50 -6.76 -6.42
C SER A 17 10.46 -7.83 -6.11
N VAL A 18 10.75 -8.69 -5.13
CA VAL A 18 9.80 -9.70 -4.66
C VAL A 18 8.56 -8.97 -4.12
N VAL A 19 7.38 -9.38 -4.59
CA VAL A 19 6.11 -8.81 -4.16
C VAL A 19 5.96 -8.98 -2.64
N PRO A 20 5.57 -7.92 -1.89
CA PRO A 20 5.43 -7.95 -0.43
C PRO A 20 4.46 -9.04 0.06
N ASP A 21 4.88 -9.83 1.04
CA ASP A 21 4.04 -10.77 1.79
C ASP A 21 3.57 -10.17 3.13
N GLU A 22 2.73 -10.89 3.89
CA GLU A 22 2.26 -10.44 5.20
C GLU A 22 3.44 -10.10 6.15
N ASN A 23 4.45 -10.97 6.19
CA ASN A 23 5.61 -10.78 7.04
C ASN A 23 6.42 -9.54 6.64
N SER A 24 6.46 -9.19 5.35
CA SER A 24 7.16 -8.00 4.91
C SER A 24 6.53 -6.72 5.45
N PHE A 25 5.20 -6.68 5.60
CA PHE A 25 4.50 -5.53 6.18
C PHE A 25 4.67 -5.48 7.70
N SER A 26 4.54 -6.61 8.40
CA SER A 26 4.76 -6.66 9.84
C SER A 26 6.21 -6.32 10.19
N ASN A 27 7.17 -6.89 9.47
CA ASN A 27 8.59 -6.58 9.62
C ASN A 27 8.89 -5.12 9.26
N ALA A 28 8.28 -4.55 8.22
CA ALA A 28 8.48 -3.15 7.87
C ALA A 28 8.01 -2.21 8.98
N ILE A 29 6.98 -2.57 9.76
CA ILE A 29 6.51 -1.78 10.90
C ILE A 29 7.36 -2.05 12.15
N LEU A 30 7.78 -3.29 12.38
CA LEU A 30 8.57 -3.67 13.57
C LEU A 30 10.05 -3.27 13.47
N SER A 31 10.61 -3.24 12.25
CA SER A 31 12.01 -2.89 11.99
C SER A 31 12.28 -1.39 11.99
N LEU A 32 11.27 -0.55 12.26
CA LEU A 32 11.47 0.89 12.35
C LEU A 32 12.46 1.16 13.49
N LYS A 33 13.58 1.82 13.19
CA LYS A 33 14.66 2.14 14.14
C LYS A 33 14.16 2.80 15.44
N GLU A 34 12.97 3.41 15.41
CA GLU A 34 12.28 4.00 16.55
C GLU A 34 11.75 2.97 17.57
N HIS A 35 11.38 1.75 17.17
CA HIS A 35 11.02 0.64 18.09
C HIS A 35 12.25 0.07 18.82
N GLN A 36 13.45 0.29 18.26
CA GLN A 36 14.72 -0.10 18.86
C GLN A 36 15.29 0.99 19.79
N LYS A 37 14.78 2.23 19.71
CA LYS A 37 15.15 3.29 20.65
C LYS A 37 14.43 3.04 21.99
N PRO A 38 15.09 3.25 23.14
CA PRO A 38 14.44 3.10 24.43
C PRO A 38 13.20 4.01 24.48
N ALA A 39 12.07 3.44 24.91
CA ALA A 39 10.83 4.19 25.10
C ALA A 39 11.12 5.48 25.88
N ILE A 40 10.65 6.62 25.39
CA ILE A 40 10.89 7.92 26.02
C ILE A 40 10.60 7.79 27.52
N VAL A 41 11.63 7.96 28.35
CA VAL A 41 11.48 8.04 29.80
C VAL A 41 11.04 9.47 30.10
N ILE A 42 9.74 9.64 30.29
CA ILE A 42 8.99 10.92 30.35
C ILE A 42 9.42 11.84 31.50
N LYS A 43 10.39 11.45 32.33
CA LYS A 43 10.70 12.15 33.58
C LYS A 43 11.03 13.64 33.39
N ASN A 44 11.58 14.05 32.23
CA ASN A 44 11.97 15.45 31.95
C ASN A 44 11.56 15.97 30.55
N THR A 45 10.66 15.30 29.82
CA THR A 45 10.35 15.66 28.41
C THR A 45 9.09 16.53 28.34
N SER A 46 9.12 17.60 27.53
CA SER A 46 7.94 18.44 27.32
C SER A 46 6.87 17.67 26.54
N PHE A 47 5.58 17.95 26.81
CA PHE A 47 4.50 17.28 26.10
C PHE A 47 4.51 17.51 24.57
N PRO A 48 4.85 18.71 24.05
CA PRO A 48 5.04 18.91 22.61
C PRO A 48 6.06 17.95 21.98
N ASP A 49 7.18 17.68 22.65
CA ASP A 49 8.19 16.72 22.16
C ASP A 49 7.63 15.29 22.13
N VAL A 50 6.86 14.92 23.15
CA VAL A 50 6.16 13.63 23.20
C VAL A 50 5.19 13.52 22.02
N ARG A 51 4.37 14.55 21.76
CA ARG A 51 3.44 14.58 20.63
C ARG A 51 4.19 14.45 19.30
N PHE A 52 5.26 15.22 19.11
CA PHE A 52 6.11 15.16 17.92
C PHE A 52 6.70 13.77 17.67
N PHE A 53 7.10 13.06 18.74
CA PHE A 53 7.58 11.68 18.65
C PHE A 53 6.51 10.72 18.11
N TYR A 54 5.29 10.78 18.64
CA TYR A 54 4.19 9.91 18.17
C TYR A 54 3.75 10.25 16.74
N LEU A 55 3.71 11.53 16.39
CA LEU A 55 3.44 11.99 15.02
C LEU A 55 4.49 11.49 14.03
N SER A 56 5.77 11.58 14.39
CA SER A 56 6.88 11.10 13.56
C SER A 56 6.80 9.59 13.33
N ASN A 57 6.49 8.82 14.38
CA ASN A 57 6.29 7.37 14.28
C ASN A 57 5.12 7.01 13.36
N LEU A 58 4.00 7.70 13.47
CA LEU A 58 2.84 7.48 12.61
C LEU A 58 3.17 7.78 11.14
N ARG A 59 3.83 8.92 10.87
CA ARG A 59 4.27 9.31 9.51
C ARG A 59 5.21 8.26 8.91
N LEU A 60 6.12 7.74 9.73
CA LEU A 60 7.13 6.78 9.32
C LEU A 60 6.51 5.39 9.05
N ALA A 61 5.57 4.94 9.88
CA ALA A 61 4.81 3.71 9.62
C ALA A 61 4.02 3.78 8.30
N ARG A 62 3.33 4.90 8.04
CA ARG A 62 2.66 5.12 6.74
C ARG A 62 3.66 5.02 5.59
N LEU A 63 4.79 5.73 5.67
CA LEU A 63 5.79 5.77 4.60
C LEU A 63 6.31 4.36 4.28
N CYS A 64 6.55 3.52 5.28
CA CYS A 64 7.03 2.16 5.08
C CYS A 64 6.02 1.27 4.36
N ILE A 65 4.75 1.27 4.79
CA ILE A 65 3.68 0.49 4.13
C ILE A 65 3.46 1.02 2.71
N GLN A 66 3.35 2.34 2.54
CA GLN A 66 3.13 2.97 1.25
C GLN A 66 4.28 2.70 0.29
N ALA A 67 5.54 2.78 0.73
CA ALA A 67 6.70 2.53 -0.14
C ALA A 67 6.69 1.11 -0.72
N LYS A 68 6.25 0.11 0.06
CA LYS A 68 6.11 -1.27 -0.41
C LYS A 68 5.07 -1.38 -1.53
N LEU A 69 3.87 -0.85 -1.30
CA LEU A 69 2.79 -0.86 -2.31
C LEU A 69 3.17 -0.04 -3.55
N SER A 70 3.74 1.15 -3.38
CA SER A 70 4.15 2.02 -4.49
C SER A 70 5.29 1.42 -5.33
N THR A 71 6.17 0.61 -4.72
CA THR A 71 7.21 -0.11 -5.47
C THR A 71 6.58 -1.10 -6.43
N VAL A 72 5.62 -1.90 -5.96
CA VAL A 72 4.88 -2.86 -6.82
C VAL A 72 4.14 -2.13 -7.93
N ILE A 73 3.39 -1.07 -7.62
CA ILE A 73 2.65 -0.29 -8.63
C ILE A 73 3.60 0.21 -9.73
N ARG A 74 4.75 0.78 -9.34
CA ARG A 74 5.73 1.33 -10.29
C ARG A 74 6.34 0.24 -11.18
N GLU A 75 6.68 -0.91 -10.61
CA GLU A 75 7.28 -2.03 -11.35
C GLU A 75 6.31 -2.63 -12.37
N PHE A 76 5.01 -2.75 -12.03
CA PHE A 76 4.01 -3.35 -12.91
C PHE A 76 3.37 -2.38 -13.92
N THR A 77 3.56 -1.06 -13.78
CA THR A 77 3.04 -0.06 -14.74
C THR A 77 3.60 -0.25 -16.18
N ILE A 78 4.72 -0.98 -16.32
CA ILE A 78 5.35 -1.31 -17.61
C ILE A 78 4.42 -2.14 -18.52
N ILE A 79 3.48 -2.87 -17.95
CA ILE A 79 2.55 -3.73 -18.71
C ILE A 79 1.54 -2.92 -19.54
N ASN A 80 1.36 -1.63 -19.22
CA ASN A 80 0.46 -0.74 -19.96
C ASN A 80 1.07 -0.22 -21.29
N GLU A 81 2.28 -0.66 -21.67
CA GLU A 81 2.81 -0.40 -23.01
C GLU A 81 2.00 -1.20 -24.06
N PRO A 82 1.54 -0.58 -25.17
CA PRO A 82 0.65 -1.22 -26.15
C PRO A 82 1.13 -2.60 -26.65
N ALA A 83 2.45 -2.76 -26.84
CA ALA A 83 3.05 -4.02 -27.28
C ALA A 83 2.91 -5.17 -26.25
N CYS A 84 2.77 -4.84 -24.96
CA CYS A 84 2.51 -5.80 -23.90
C CYS A 84 1.01 -6.13 -23.79
N ILE A 85 0.13 -5.14 -24.03
CA ILE A 85 -1.33 -5.31 -23.93
C ILE A 85 -1.81 -6.41 -24.89
N ASP A 86 -1.37 -6.37 -26.15
CA ASP A 86 -1.74 -7.39 -27.16
C ASP A 86 -1.32 -8.82 -26.76
N PHE A 87 -0.32 -8.95 -25.90
CA PHE A 87 0.18 -10.25 -25.42
C PHE A 87 -0.53 -10.71 -24.12
N PHE A 88 -1.00 -9.76 -23.31
CA PHE A 88 -1.65 -10.00 -22.03
C PHE A 88 -3.16 -9.81 -22.07
N GLU A 89 -3.79 -9.77 -23.24
CA GLU A 89 -5.21 -9.44 -23.42
C GLU A 89 -6.12 -10.15 -22.42
N HIS A 90 -5.89 -11.44 -22.17
CA HIS A 90 -6.68 -12.24 -21.22
C HIS A 90 -6.48 -11.87 -19.73
N TYR A 91 -5.34 -11.29 -19.35
CA TYR A 91 -5.00 -10.94 -17.96
C TYR A 91 -5.03 -9.44 -17.68
N PHE A 92 -5.15 -8.62 -18.72
CA PHE A 92 -4.96 -7.18 -18.65
C PHE A 92 -6.03 -6.49 -17.81
N ASP A 93 -7.30 -6.84 -18.00
CA ASP A 93 -8.43 -6.22 -17.29
C ASP A 93 -8.33 -6.42 -15.77
N ASP A 94 -8.06 -7.64 -15.33
CA ASP A 94 -7.90 -7.97 -13.90
C ASP A 94 -6.64 -7.35 -13.30
N LEU A 95 -5.58 -7.21 -14.10
CA LEU A 95 -4.34 -6.57 -13.67
C LEU A 95 -4.50 -5.05 -13.54
N ASP A 96 -5.18 -4.38 -14.46
CA ASP A 96 -5.44 -2.95 -14.34
C ASP A 96 -6.35 -2.66 -13.13
N LEU A 97 -7.37 -3.49 -12.91
CA LEU A 97 -8.21 -3.43 -11.70
C LEU A 97 -7.38 -3.62 -10.43
N ALA A 98 -6.51 -4.64 -10.38
CA ALA A 98 -5.62 -4.89 -9.25
C ALA A 98 -4.73 -3.67 -8.95
N LEU A 99 -4.13 -3.07 -9.98
CA LEU A 99 -3.28 -1.88 -9.84
C LEU A 99 -4.08 -0.65 -9.41
N ALA A 100 -5.31 -0.48 -9.90
CA ALA A 100 -6.21 0.58 -9.47
C ALA A 100 -6.58 0.45 -7.98
N GLN A 101 -6.89 -0.76 -7.53
CA GLN A 101 -7.18 -1.05 -6.11
C GLN A 101 -5.97 -0.75 -5.22
N LEU A 102 -4.74 -1.13 -5.64
CA LEU A 102 -3.53 -0.80 -4.90
C LEU A 102 -3.27 0.71 -4.86
N LYS A 103 -3.48 1.43 -5.97
CA LYS A 103 -3.37 2.90 -6.01
C LYS A 103 -4.35 3.53 -5.03
N TYR A 104 -5.62 3.11 -5.02
CA TYR A 104 -6.61 3.61 -4.08
C TYR A 104 -6.22 3.30 -2.62
N ALA A 105 -5.75 2.08 -2.33
CA ALA A 105 -5.26 1.73 -1.00
C ALA A 105 -4.12 2.65 -0.54
N THR A 106 -3.16 3.00 -1.42
CA THR A 106 -2.09 3.96 -1.06
C THR A 106 -2.62 5.36 -0.75
N GLN A 107 -3.65 5.81 -1.46
CA GLN A 107 -4.31 7.08 -1.17
C GLN A 107 -5.06 7.04 0.16
N LEU A 108 -5.75 5.93 0.45
CA LEU A 108 -6.43 5.73 1.72
C LEU A 108 -5.47 5.76 2.90
N LEU A 109 -4.28 5.15 2.79
CA LEU A 109 -3.23 5.24 3.82
C LEU A 109 -2.84 6.70 4.12
N MET A 110 -2.80 7.57 3.09
CA MET A 110 -2.54 9.01 3.30
C MET A 110 -3.71 9.71 3.99
N LYS A 111 -4.96 9.36 3.65
CA LYS A 111 -6.16 9.91 4.32
C LYS A 111 -6.19 9.51 5.80
N ILE A 112 -6.00 8.23 6.10
CA ILE A 112 -5.91 7.70 7.47
C ILE A 112 -4.84 8.44 8.27
N ALA A 113 -3.62 8.56 7.73
CA ALA A 113 -2.55 9.23 8.46
C ALA A 113 -2.86 10.70 8.75
N ARG A 114 -3.38 11.44 7.77
CA ARG A 114 -3.73 12.85 7.94
C ARG A 114 -4.82 13.03 9.00
N TYR A 115 -5.86 12.19 8.97
CA TYR A 115 -6.94 12.20 9.97
C TYR A 115 -6.39 12.02 11.39
N PHE A 116 -5.55 11.00 11.62
CA PHE A 116 -4.99 10.76 12.96
C PHE A 116 -3.96 11.82 13.38
N ILE A 117 -3.21 12.40 12.44
CA ILE A 117 -2.31 13.53 12.72
C ILE A 117 -3.12 14.74 13.21
N GLN A 118 -4.18 15.13 12.49
CA GLN A 118 -5.05 16.22 12.90
C GLN A 118 -5.68 15.92 14.27
N LEU A 119 -6.11 14.70 14.52
CA LEU A 119 -6.68 14.29 15.81
C LEU A 119 -5.66 14.35 16.97
N MET A 120 -4.37 14.17 16.70
CA MET A 120 -3.30 14.35 17.69
C MET A 120 -2.89 15.81 17.88
N GLU A 121 -3.09 16.66 16.87
CA GLU A 121 -2.77 18.09 16.88
C GLU A 121 -3.87 18.94 17.52
N LYS A 122 -5.12 18.43 17.61
CA LYS A 122 -6.21 19.08 18.34
C LYS A 122 -5.87 19.31 19.82
N ASP A 123 -6.39 20.42 20.36
CA ASP A 123 -6.10 20.91 21.72
C ASP A 123 -6.58 19.97 22.84
N ASP A 124 -7.40 18.96 22.54
CA ASP A 124 -7.88 17.95 23.49
C ASP A 124 -6.87 16.81 23.72
N CYS A 125 -5.86 16.67 22.87
CA CYS A 125 -4.85 15.62 22.96
C CYS A 125 -3.65 16.07 23.82
N ASN A 126 -3.85 16.13 25.14
CA ASN A 126 -2.83 16.62 26.10
C ASN A 126 -2.23 15.53 27.00
N THR A 127 -2.57 14.26 26.77
CA THR A 127 -2.11 13.14 27.60
C THR A 127 -1.33 12.11 26.77
N LEU A 128 -0.34 11.50 27.43
CA LEU A 128 0.48 10.45 26.83
C LEU A 128 -0.38 9.28 26.33
N ASP A 129 -1.34 8.85 27.15
CA ASP A 129 -2.15 7.66 26.85
C ASP A 129 -3.05 7.89 25.64
N ARG A 130 -3.52 9.13 25.43
CA ARG A 130 -4.23 9.52 24.21
C ARG A 130 -3.34 9.42 22.98
N CYS A 131 -2.11 9.95 23.03
CA CYS A 131 -1.15 9.84 21.93
C CYS A 131 -0.80 8.37 21.60
N LYS A 132 -0.59 7.53 22.62
CA LYS A 132 -0.36 6.09 22.45
C LYS A 132 -1.55 5.40 21.80
N TYR A 133 -2.76 5.65 22.31
CA TYR A 133 -3.99 5.08 21.78
C TYR A 133 -4.18 5.46 20.31
N LEU A 134 -4.07 6.74 19.98
CA LEU A 134 -4.24 7.23 18.61
C LEU A 134 -3.19 6.64 17.66
N LYS A 135 -1.93 6.51 18.10
CA LYS A 135 -0.86 5.86 17.32
C LYS A 135 -1.22 4.40 17.02
N VAL A 136 -1.59 3.63 18.05
CA VAL A 136 -1.91 2.19 17.90
C VAL A 136 -3.10 2.01 16.97
N ASN A 137 -4.15 2.81 17.11
CA ASN A 137 -5.31 2.78 16.24
C ASN A 137 -4.94 3.12 14.78
N ALA A 138 -4.17 4.19 14.56
CA ALA A 138 -3.74 4.59 13.22
C ALA A 138 -2.95 3.48 12.52
N ILE A 139 -1.97 2.87 13.21
CA ILE A 139 -1.16 1.78 12.67
C ILE A 139 -2.03 0.54 12.43
N GLY A 140 -2.95 0.22 13.33
CA GLY A 140 -3.90 -0.90 13.16
C GLY A 140 -4.78 -0.73 11.92
N CYS A 141 -5.33 0.46 11.70
CA CYS A 141 -6.10 0.78 10.49
C CYS A 141 -5.25 0.64 9.23
N MET A 142 -4.04 1.19 9.20
CA MET A 142 -3.13 1.09 8.05
C MET A 142 -2.71 -0.36 7.77
N TYR A 143 -2.44 -1.14 8.82
CA TYR A 143 -2.11 -2.56 8.69
C TYR A 143 -3.28 -3.35 8.13
N THR A 144 -4.51 -3.08 8.59
CA THR A 144 -5.72 -3.73 8.07
C THR A 144 -5.89 -3.46 6.57
N VAL A 145 -5.67 -2.23 6.11
CA VAL A 145 -5.66 -1.89 4.67
C VAL A 145 -4.59 -2.68 3.92
N ALA A 146 -3.38 -2.81 4.48
CA ALA A 146 -2.32 -3.62 3.86
C ALA A 146 -2.69 -5.11 3.77
N MET A 147 -3.29 -5.69 4.82
CA MET A 147 -3.76 -7.08 4.84
C MET A 147 -4.86 -7.33 3.81
N ARG A 148 -5.75 -6.34 3.61
CA ARG A 148 -6.79 -6.41 2.58
C ARG A 148 -6.21 -6.47 1.16
N CYS A 149 -5.00 -5.96 0.94
CA CYS A 149 -4.32 -6.00 -0.35
C CYS A 149 -3.58 -7.32 -0.64
N LEU A 150 -3.42 -8.23 0.34
CA LEU A 150 -2.66 -9.46 0.16
C LEU A 150 -3.16 -10.37 -0.98
N PRO A 151 -4.48 -10.58 -1.18
CA PRO A 151 -4.97 -11.40 -2.30
C PRO A 151 -4.63 -10.77 -3.66
N ILE A 152 -4.67 -9.45 -3.75
CA ILE A 152 -4.30 -8.67 -4.95
C ILE A 152 -2.81 -8.84 -5.24
N LEU A 153 -1.97 -8.70 -4.22
CA LEU A 153 -0.53 -8.89 -4.34
C LEU A 153 -0.17 -10.33 -4.75
N ALA A 154 -0.88 -11.33 -4.21
CA ALA A 154 -0.70 -12.72 -4.61
C ALA A 154 -1.09 -12.98 -6.07
N TYR A 155 -2.13 -12.32 -6.58
CA TYR A 155 -2.48 -12.36 -8.01
C TYR A 155 -1.36 -11.78 -8.88
N ILE A 156 -0.89 -10.57 -8.54
CA ILE A 156 0.20 -9.88 -9.25
C ILE A 156 1.47 -10.74 -9.29
N GLU A 157 1.82 -11.40 -8.19
CA GLU A 157 2.96 -12.32 -8.14
C GLU A 157 2.77 -13.55 -9.04
N LYS A 158 1.56 -14.13 -9.09
CA LYS A 158 1.27 -15.24 -10.02
C LYS A 158 1.41 -14.82 -11.48
N VAL A 159 0.93 -13.63 -11.84
CA VAL A 159 1.11 -13.07 -13.19
C VAL A 159 2.60 -12.93 -13.50
N ARG A 160 3.39 -12.40 -12.57
CA ARG A 160 4.85 -12.28 -12.71
C ARG A 160 5.52 -13.64 -12.98
N GLN A 161 5.15 -14.66 -12.22
CA GLN A 161 5.72 -16.01 -12.35
C GLN A 161 5.31 -16.67 -13.67
N HIS A 162 4.07 -16.47 -14.11
CA HIS A 162 3.58 -16.98 -15.40
C HIS A 162 4.40 -16.38 -16.57
N ILE A 163 4.64 -15.07 -16.55
CA ILE A 163 5.44 -14.37 -17.58
C ILE A 163 6.87 -14.92 -17.64
N LEU A 164 7.45 -15.23 -16.49
CA LEU A 164 8.80 -15.79 -16.41
C LEU A 164 8.85 -17.25 -16.91
N ALA A 165 7.80 -18.04 -16.70
CA ALA A 165 7.76 -19.47 -17.02
C ALA A 165 7.51 -19.79 -18.50
N GLN A 166 6.97 -18.86 -19.30
CA GLN A 166 6.54 -19.11 -20.68
C GLN A 166 7.66 -19.41 -21.73
N ASP A 167 8.91 -19.75 -21.36
CA ASP A 167 10.00 -20.05 -22.33
C ASP A 167 10.91 -21.26 -22.00
N ASP A 168 10.62 -22.06 -20.97
CA ASP A 168 11.40 -23.28 -20.70
C ASP A 168 10.79 -24.48 -21.48
N ASP A 169 11.31 -24.73 -22.69
CA ASP A 169 11.13 -25.95 -23.54
C ASP A 169 9.87 -26.04 -24.44
N PRO A 170 10.00 -26.19 -25.78
CA PRO A 170 8.88 -26.43 -26.70
C PRO A 170 8.25 -27.83 -26.59
N THR A 171 8.67 -28.66 -25.62
CA THR A 171 8.28 -30.08 -25.55
C THR A 171 7.60 -30.50 -24.23
N HIS A 172 7.32 -29.59 -23.30
CA HIS A 172 6.67 -29.96 -22.04
C HIS A 172 5.36 -29.23 -21.78
N GLU A 173 4.30 -30.05 -21.73
CA GLU A 173 2.92 -29.80 -21.29
C GLU A 173 2.79 -29.37 -19.82
N ASN A 174 3.80 -28.70 -19.25
CA ASN A 174 3.88 -28.32 -17.84
C ASN A 174 4.07 -26.81 -17.62
N ALA A 175 3.57 -25.97 -18.53
CA ALA A 175 3.24 -24.60 -18.14
C ALA A 175 2.17 -24.68 -17.03
N PRO A 176 2.29 -23.96 -15.90
CA PRO A 176 1.19 -23.90 -14.94
C PRO A 176 -0.05 -23.44 -15.70
N PRO A 177 -1.13 -24.24 -15.74
CA PRO A 177 -2.23 -24.02 -16.67
C PRO A 177 -2.80 -22.62 -16.44
N SER A 178 -3.16 -21.92 -17.50
CA SER A 178 -3.87 -20.62 -17.48
C SER A 178 -4.99 -20.58 -16.42
N HIS A 179 -5.63 -21.73 -16.18
CA HIS A 179 -6.57 -22.00 -15.10
C HIS A 179 -6.10 -21.59 -13.68
N ILE A 180 -4.80 -21.63 -13.35
CA ILE A 180 -4.27 -21.19 -12.05
C ILE A 180 -4.34 -19.67 -11.91
N VAL A 181 -4.13 -18.94 -13.00
CA VAL A 181 -4.22 -17.48 -13.04
C VAL A 181 -5.69 -17.05 -13.11
N GLU A 182 -6.54 -17.72 -13.89
CA GLU A 182 -8.00 -17.51 -13.88
C GLU A 182 -8.61 -17.75 -12.48
N LYS A 183 -8.21 -18.84 -11.80
CA LYS A 183 -8.62 -19.09 -10.41
C LYS A 183 -8.07 -18.05 -9.43
N ALA A 184 -6.97 -17.39 -9.78
CA ALA A 184 -6.40 -16.29 -9.01
C ALA A 184 -7.03 -14.93 -9.31
N ALA A 185 -7.61 -14.71 -10.50
CA ALA A 185 -8.39 -13.52 -10.83
C ALA A 185 -9.58 -13.37 -9.87
N GLY A 186 -10.18 -14.50 -9.44
CA GLY A 186 -11.18 -14.53 -8.36
C GLY A 186 -10.70 -14.01 -6.99
N LEU A 187 -9.39 -13.76 -6.81
CA LEU A 187 -8.82 -13.10 -5.62
C LEU A 187 -8.88 -11.57 -5.71
N VAL A 188 -8.94 -11.01 -6.92
CA VAL A 188 -9.09 -9.56 -7.17
C VAL A 188 -10.57 -9.22 -7.21
N HIS A 189 -11.22 -9.24 -6.04
CA HIS A 189 -12.65 -9.01 -5.98
C HIS A 189 -12.99 -7.50 -6.04
N PRO A 190 -14.00 -7.06 -6.81
CA PRO A 190 -14.47 -5.66 -6.83
C PRO A 190 -14.88 -5.15 -5.44
N ASP A 191 -15.35 -6.04 -4.57
CA ASP A 191 -15.71 -5.68 -3.18
C ASP A 191 -14.51 -5.22 -2.36
N THR A 192 -13.26 -5.48 -2.79
CA THR A 192 -12.09 -4.91 -2.10
C THR A 192 -12.10 -3.39 -2.20
N LEU A 193 -12.41 -2.83 -3.38
CA LEU A 193 -12.52 -1.39 -3.56
C LEU A 193 -13.69 -0.83 -2.75
N ARG A 194 -14.88 -1.46 -2.87
CA ARG A 194 -16.06 -1.07 -2.09
C ARG A 194 -15.79 -1.09 -0.60
N TRP A 195 -15.10 -2.12 -0.10
CA TRP A 195 -14.76 -2.22 1.32
C TRP A 195 -13.80 -1.11 1.76
N LEU A 196 -12.83 -0.74 0.91
CA LEU A 196 -11.92 0.37 1.21
C LEU A 196 -12.69 1.71 1.24
N GLU A 197 -13.66 1.90 0.35
CA GLU A 197 -14.57 3.06 0.33
C GLU A 197 -15.47 3.08 1.57
N GLU A 198 -16.11 1.96 1.93
CA GLU A 198 -16.92 1.82 3.15
C GLU A 198 -16.09 2.09 4.42
N LEU A 199 -14.83 1.64 4.45
CA LEU A 199 -13.92 1.96 5.55
C LEU A 199 -13.63 3.46 5.62
N GLU A 200 -13.42 4.11 4.46
CA GLU A 200 -13.25 5.56 4.35
C GLU A 200 -14.46 6.32 4.91
N GLU A 201 -15.67 5.89 4.55
CA GLU A 201 -16.93 6.48 4.97
C GLU A 201 -17.22 6.27 6.46
N LYS A 202 -17.11 5.02 6.95
CA LYS A 202 -17.45 4.65 8.33
C LYS A 202 -16.58 5.38 9.35
N HIS A 203 -15.30 5.55 9.06
CA HIS A 203 -14.37 6.22 9.96
C HIS A 203 -14.28 7.73 9.73
N GLY A 204 -15.01 8.26 8.74
CA GLY A 204 -15.00 9.68 8.43
C GLY A 204 -13.60 10.18 8.07
N PHE A 205 -12.80 9.37 7.36
CA PHE A 205 -11.50 9.82 6.85
C PHE A 205 -11.64 10.88 5.73
N ARG A 206 -12.89 11.26 5.41
CA ARG A 206 -13.28 12.35 4.53
C ARG A 206 -12.96 13.68 5.24
N MET A 207 -12.14 14.52 4.61
CA MET A 207 -11.77 15.82 5.15
C MET A 207 -12.94 16.81 5.01
N HIS A 208 -13.10 17.68 6.01
CA HIS A 208 -13.58 19.04 5.76
C HIS A 208 -12.38 19.84 5.26
N ASP A 209 -12.47 20.37 4.04
CA ASP A 209 -11.57 21.41 3.57
C ASP A 209 -11.89 22.70 4.34
N ASP A 210 -11.40 22.83 5.58
CA ASP A 210 -11.40 24.13 6.27
C ASP A 210 -10.25 24.98 5.70
N CYS A 211 -10.42 25.38 4.45
CA CYS A 211 -9.71 26.48 3.83
C CYS A 211 -10.66 27.68 3.80
N ALA A 212 -10.49 28.58 4.77
CA ALA A 212 -10.79 30.02 4.75
C ALA A 212 -11.32 30.50 6.11
N GLN A 213 -10.46 30.58 7.13
CA GLN A 213 -10.58 31.69 8.06
C GLN A 213 -9.94 32.91 7.39
N GLU A 214 -10.75 33.66 6.64
CA GLU A 214 -10.43 35.06 6.36
C GLU A 214 -10.34 35.77 7.71
N HIS A 215 -9.11 36.08 8.14
CA HIS A 215 -8.91 37.09 9.17
C HIS A 215 -9.30 38.45 8.56
N PRO A 216 -10.27 39.19 9.13
CA PRO A 216 -10.47 40.57 8.74
C PRO A 216 -9.23 41.36 9.18
N LEU A 217 -8.57 42.00 8.21
CA LEU A 217 -7.54 43.00 8.47
C LEU A 217 -8.12 44.07 9.41
N ALA A 218 -7.48 44.24 10.55
CA ALA A 218 -7.77 45.31 11.50
C ALA A 218 -7.62 46.68 10.82
N ALA A 219 -8.51 47.59 11.23
CA ALA A 219 -8.62 48.99 10.79
C ALA A 219 -7.35 49.82 11.05
#